data_AF-A0A961TMC9-F1
#
_entry.id   AF-A0A961TMC9-F1
#
_cell.length_a   1.000
_cell.length_b   1.000
_cell.length_c   1.000
_cell.angle_alpha   90.00
_cell.angle_beta   90.00
_cell.angle_gamma   90.00
#
_symmetry.space_group_name_H-M   'P 1'
#
loop_
_entity.id
_entity.type
_entity.pdbx_description
1 polymer ?
#
loop_
_entity_poly.entity_id
_entity_poly.type
_entity_poly.pdbx_seq_one_letter_code
_entity_poly.pdbx_strand_id
1 'polypeptide(L)'
;MFKRFDSIVNVLALAGLFVSGLMVLAMTGLICLEVVLRSFFNHSLLVVDEVVGYMLATFAFFGISYAMRSGALLRIDTFLIKLPARYQSILQLVFDLASLAFAGVLEYHLLTAVERTFSRGVVSVSITNLPVWIPQAVMPIGLFVLILVILVEIARSARAIAGIPAQDGN
;
A
#
# COMPACT_ATOMS: atom_id res chain seq x y z
N MET A 1 -6.20 -4.77 -25.06
CA MET A 1 -5.87 -3.58 -24.26
C MET A 1 -5.83 -3.90 -22.76
N PHE A 2 -6.89 -4.46 -22.17
CA PHE A 2 -6.97 -4.78 -20.74
C PHE A 2 -5.82 -5.64 -20.19
N LYS A 3 -5.40 -6.72 -20.90
CA LYS A 3 -4.26 -7.56 -20.46
C LYS A 3 -2.96 -6.78 -20.28
N ARG A 4 -2.69 -5.79 -21.15
CA ARG A 4 -1.49 -4.95 -21.06
C ARG A 4 -1.56 -4.03 -19.84
N PHE A 5 -2.72 -3.41 -19.61
CA PHE A 5 -2.95 -2.56 -18.45
C PHE A 5 -2.82 -3.34 -17.13
N ASP A 6 -3.46 -4.50 -17.05
CA ASP A 6 -3.38 -5.38 -15.89
C ASP A 6 -1.93 -5.83 -15.61
N SER A 7 -1.18 -6.18 -16.66
CA SER A 7 0.23 -6.56 -16.52
C SER A 7 1.11 -5.42 -16.00
N ILE A 8 0.89 -4.18 -16.48
CA ILE A 8 1.61 -3.00 -15.98
C ILE A 8 1.32 -2.77 -14.49
N VAL A 9 0.05 -2.83 -14.10
CA VAL A 9 -0.36 -2.69 -12.70
C VAL A 9 0.24 -3.81 -11.84
N ASN A 10 0.33 -5.03 -12.37
CA ASN A 10 0.98 -6.14 -11.68
C ASN A 10 2.46 -5.90 -11.42
N VAL A 11 3.19 -5.40 -12.42
CA VAL A 11 4.62 -5.07 -12.29
C VAL A 11 4.82 -3.96 -11.25
N LEU A 12 3.96 -2.94 -11.23
CA LEU A 12 3.99 -1.89 -10.21
C LEU A 12 3.74 -2.44 -8.80
N ALA A 13 2.75 -3.33 -8.64
CA ALA A 13 2.46 -3.96 -7.35
C ALA A 13 3.62 -4.87 -6.89
N LEU A 14 4.24 -5.63 -7.81
CA LEU A 14 5.41 -6.47 -7.51
C LEU A 14 6.64 -5.64 -7.14
N ALA A 15 6.87 -4.53 -7.83
CA ALA A 15 7.92 -3.58 -7.46
C ALA A 15 7.68 -3.03 -6.05
N GLY A 16 6.43 -2.69 -5.73
CA GLY A 16 6.05 -2.26 -4.38
C GLY A 16 6.25 -3.33 -3.31
N LEU A 17 5.96 -4.59 -3.63
CA LEU A 17 6.26 -5.72 -2.74
C LEU A 17 7.76 -5.84 -2.46
N PHE A 18 8.60 -5.71 -3.48
CA PHE A 18 10.05 -5.79 -3.32
C PHE A 18 10.59 -4.64 -2.43
N VAL A 19 10.13 -3.41 -2.69
CA VAL A 19 10.45 -2.24 -1.86
C VAL A 19 10.00 -2.46 -0.41
N SER A 20 8.76 -2.91 -0.22
CA SER A 20 8.17 -3.20 1.08
C SER A 20 8.99 -4.24 1.86
N GLY A 21 9.36 -5.35 1.21
CA GLY A 21 10.21 -6.38 1.81
C GLY A 21 11.61 -5.87 2.20
N LEU A 22 12.23 -5.05 1.34
CA LEU A 22 13.53 -4.44 1.64
C LEU A 22 13.44 -3.49 2.85
N MET A 23 12.38 -2.68 2.95
CA MET A 23 12.17 -1.78 4.09
C MET A 23 12.00 -2.54 5.40
N VAL A 24 11.31 -3.69 5.41
CA VAL A 24 11.15 -4.52 6.62
C VAL A 24 12.48 -5.10 7.08
N LEU A 25 13.29 -5.60 6.16
CA LEU A 25 14.62 -6.11 6.49
C LEU A 25 15.51 -4.99 7.03
N ALA A 26 15.49 -3.82 6.37
CA ALA A 26 16.25 -2.66 6.80
C ALA A 26 15.84 -2.15 8.19
N MET A 27 14.54 -1.95 8.44
CA MET A 27 14.06 -1.46 9.73
C MET A 27 14.35 -2.47 10.85
N THR A 28 14.20 -3.77 10.58
CA THR A 28 14.52 -4.82 11.56
C THR A 28 16.01 -4.79 11.91
N GLY A 29 16.88 -4.73 10.91
CA GLY A 29 18.32 -4.63 11.13
C GLY A 29 18.72 -3.38 11.92
N LEU A 30 18.09 -2.24 11.61
CA LEU A 30 18.36 -0.96 12.25
C LEU A 30 17.88 -0.93 13.72
N ILE A 31 16.72 -1.52 14.02
CA ILE A 31 16.24 -1.71 15.40
C ILE A 31 17.17 -2.65 16.17
N CYS A 32 17.57 -3.78 15.58
CA CYS A 32 18.51 -4.71 16.21
C CYS A 32 19.85 -4.03 16.53
N LEU A 33 20.38 -3.24 15.60
CA LEU A 33 21.60 -2.47 15.80
C LEU A 33 21.45 -1.47 16.96
N GLU A 34 20.35 -0.72 17.01
CA GLU A 34 20.07 0.23 18.08
C GLU A 34 19.99 -0.45 19.45
N VAL A 35 19.32 -1.61 19.54
CA VAL A 35 19.24 -2.40 20.77
C VAL A 35 20.62 -2.86 21.23
N VAL A 36 21.48 -3.30 20.30
CA VAL A 36 22.86 -3.73 20.62
C VAL A 36 23.71 -2.54 21.09
N LEU A 37 23.69 -1.41 20.38
CA LEU A 37 24.43 -0.21 20.76
C LEU A 37 24.01 0.30 22.14
N ARG A 38 22.70 0.31 22.41
CA ARG A 38 22.17 0.76 23.68
C ARG A 38 22.54 -0.18 24.82
N SER A 39 22.49 -1.49 24.59
CA SER A 39 22.72 -2.50 25.63
C SER A 39 24.21 -2.71 25.95
N PHE A 40 25.09 -2.66 24.95
CA PHE A 40 26.51 -2.98 25.12
C PHE A 40 27.43 -1.76 25.13
N PHE A 41 27.06 -0.68 24.43
CA PHE A 41 27.89 0.52 24.28
C PHE A 41 27.34 1.74 25.02
N ASN A 42 26.15 1.61 25.66
CA ASN A 42 25.45 2.70 26.35
C ASN A 42 25.28 3.96 25.45
N HIS A 43 25.23 3.75 24.13
CA HIS A 43 25.06 4.77 23.10
C HIS A 43 23.75 4.52 22.36
N SER A 44 23.02 5.58 22.04
CA SER A 44 21.79 5.54 21.25
C SER A 44 21.93 6.43 20.02
N LEU A 45 21.46 5.96 18.87
CA LEU A 45 21.51 6.71 17.62
C LEU A 45 20.47 7.84 17.58
N LEU A 46 19.53 7.92 18.54
CA LEU A 46 18.50 8.95 18.76
C LEU A 46 17.55 9.27 17.58
N VAL A 47 17.87 8.85 16.36
CA VAL A 47 17.17 9.11 15.09
C VAL A 47 16.44 7.85 14.59
N VAL A 48 16.67 6.71 15.26
CA VAL A 48 16.15 5.39 14.87
C VAL A 48 14.63 5.38 14.82
N ASP A 49 13.95 5.93 15.82
CA ASP A 49 12.49 5.94 15.88
C ASP A 49 11.86 6.64 14.67
N GLU A 50 12.46 7.74 14.23
CA GLU A 50 11.98 8.51 13.07
C GLU A 50 12.21 7.76 11.76
N VAL A 51 13.42 7.24 11.56
CA VAL A 51 13.79 6.49 10.34
C VAL A 51 12.96 5.22 10.22
N VAL A 52 12.76 4.48 11.33
CA VAL A 52 11.90 3.31 11.38
C VAL A 52 10.46 3.68 11.07
N GLY A 53 9.95 4.79 11.60
CA GLY A 53 8.61 5.30 11.28
C GLY A 53 8.42 5.55 9.78
N TYR A 54 9.42 6.11 9.11
CA TYR A 54 9.39 6.35 7.66
C TYR A 54 9.49 5.06 6.83
N MET A 55 10.34 4.12 7.26
CA MET A 55 10.42 2.79 6.65
C MET A 55 9.11 2.02 6.81
N LEU A 56 8.47 2.10 7.97
CA LEU A 56 7.18 1.47 8.26
C LEU A 56 6.06 2.02 7.37
N ALA A 57 5.98 3.34 7.22
CA ALA A 57 5.02 3.97 6.31
C ALA A 57 5.23 3.48 4.86
N THR A 58 6.48 3.50 4.39
CA THR A 58 6.84 3.01 3.05
C THR A 58 6.44 1.55 2.87
N PHE A 59 6.79 0.70 3.84
CA PHE A 59 6.41 -0.72 3.87
C PHE A 59 4.89 -0.91 3.74
N ALA A 60 4.11 -0.21 4.55
CA ALA A 60 2.66 -0.36 4.61
C ALA A 60 1.99 0.07 3.30
N PHE A 61 2.30 1.26 2.79
CA PHE A 61 1.65 1.81 1.60
C PHE A 61 2.08 1.14 0.29
N PHE A 62 3.32 0.64 0.18
CA PHE A 62 3.72 -0.12 -1.00
C PHE A 62 3.25 -1.58 -0.92
N GLY A 63 3.25 -2.18 0.27
CA GLY A 63 2.82 -3.56 0.49
C GLY A 63 1.32 -3.79 0.31
N ILE A 64 0.48 -2.81 0.67
CA ILE A 64 -0.99 -2.94 0.61
C ILE A 64 -1.51 -3.17 -0.80
N SER A 65 -0.89 -2.58 -1.82
CA SER A 65 -1.29 -2.74 -3.23
C SER A 65 -1.19 -4.20 -3.70
N TYR A 66 -0.08 -4.87 -3.40
CA TYR A 66 0.12 -6.28 -3.70
C TYR A 66 -0.76 -7.18 -2.82
N ALA A 67 -0.89 -6.86 -1.53
CA ALA A 67 -1.73 -7.61 -0.61
C ALA A 67 -3.21 -7.59 -1.01
N MET A 68 -3.68 -6.49 -1.60
CA MET A 68 -5.03 -6.42 -2.13
C MET A 68 -5.19 -7.31 -3.38
N ARG A 69 -4.18 -7.31 -4.26
CA ARG A 69 -4.15 -8.10 -5.49
C ARG A 69 -4.02 -9.61 -5.26
N SER A 70 -3.31 -10.02 -4.20
CA SER A 70 -3.23 -11.42 -3.78
C SER A 70 -4.51 -11.92 -3.11
N GLY A 71 -5.52 -11.06 -2.95
CA GLY A 71 -6.76 -11.37 -2.28
C GLY A 71 -6.64 -11.44 -0.77
N ALA A 72 -5.53 -10.98 -0.17
CA ALA A 72 -5.32 -11.05 1.27
C ALA A 72 -6.18 -10.05 2.08
N LEU A 73 -6.65 -8.95 1.46
CA LEU A 73 -7.51 -7.96 2.13
C LEU A 73 -9.02 -8.11 1.84
N LEU A 74 -9.41 -8.68 0.69
CA LEU A 74 -10.79 -8.62 0.18
C LEU A 74 -11.47 -9.99 0.01
N ARG A 75 -10.85 -11.10 0.43
CA ARG A 75 -11.47 -12.42 0.33
C ARG A 75 -12.55 -12.62 1.40
N ILE A 76 -13.80 -12.42 1.01
CA ILE A 76 -14.98 -12.91 1.74
C ILE A 76 -15.17 -14.40 1.44
N ASP A 77 -14.09 -15.20 1.45
CA ASP A 77 -14.19 -16.63 1.13
C ASP A 77 -15.10 -17.34 2.14
N THR A 78 -15.01 -17.00 3.42
CA THR A 78 -15.72 -17.73 4.48
C THR A 78 -17.24 -17.54 4.43
N PHE A 79 -17.73 -16.39 3.97
CA PHE A 79 -19.18 -16.11 3.87
C PHE A 79 -19.76 -16.39 2.48
N LEU A 80 -18.95 -16.34 1.41
CA LEU A 80 -19.44 -16.49 0.04
C LEU A 80 -19.54 -17.94 -0.44
N ILE A 81 -18.92 -18.93 0.22
CA ILE A 81 -18.95 -20.36 -0.20
C ILE A 81 -20.39 -20.89 -0.39
N LYS A 82 -21.39 -20.30 0.26
CA LYS A 82 -22.81 -20.69 0.14
C LYS A 82 -23.62 -19.93 -0.91
N LEU A 83 -23.07 -18.91 -1.56
CA LEU A 83 -23.80 -18.06 -2.51
C LEU A 83 -23.52 -18.44 -3.98
N PRO A 84 -24.51 -18.28 -4.89
CA PRO A 84 -24.29 -18.46 -6.32
C PRO A 84 -23.26 -17.47 -6.87
N ALA A 85 -22.42 -17.91 -7.82
CA ALA A 85 -21.30 -17.14 -8.38
C ALA A 85 -21.65 -15.69 -8.79
N ARG A 86 -22.86 -15.45 -9.30
CA ARG A 86 -23.34 -14.11 -9.68
C ARG A 86 -23.42 -13.14 -8.49
N TYR A 87 -23.91 -13.60 -7.35
CA TYR A 87 -24.03 -12.77 -6.15
C TYR A 87 -22.67 -12.52 -5.49
N GLN A 88 -21.74 -13.47 -5.61
CA GLN A 88 -20.35 -13.28 -5.17
C GLN A 88 -19.70 -12.13 -5.94
N SER A 89 -19.81 -12.12 -7.28
CA SER A 89 -19.23 -11.06 -8.11
C SER A 89 -19.87 -9.68 -7.88
N ILE A 90 -21.18 -9.62 -7.63
CA ILE A 90 -21.87 -8.37 -7.29
C ILE A 90 -21.38 -7.84 -5.94
N LEU A 91 -21.29 -8.71 -4.94
CA LEU A 91 -20.83 -8.29 -3.62
C LEU A 91 -19.39 -7.80 -3.67
N GLN A 92 -18.51 -8.53 -4.37
CA GLN A 92 -17.13 -8.14 -4.60
C GLN A 92 -17.04 -6.77 -5.27
N LEU A 93 -17.83 -6.52 -6.32
CA LEU A 93 -17.90 -5.21 -6.98
C LEU A 93 -18.30 -4.08 -6.02
N VAL A 94 -19.27 -4.31 -5.12
CA VAL A 94 -19.69 -3.31 -4.13
C VAL A 94 -18.56 -3.00 -3.16
N PHE A 95 -17.85 -4.02 -2.67
CA PHE A 95 -16.69 -3.83 -1.79
C PHE A 95 -15.54 -3.12 -2.49
N ASP A 96 -15.26 -3.46 -3.74
CA ASP A 96 -14.22 -2.80 -4.54
C ASP A 96 -14.56 -1.32 -4.75
N LEU A 97 -15.83 -0.98 -5.02
CA LEU A 97 -16.29 0.41 -5.16
C LEU A 97 -16.20 1.18 -3.84
N ALA A 98 -16.59 0.57 -2.72
CA ALA A 98 -16.43 1.18 -1.40
C ALA A 98 -14.96 1.42 -1.06
N SER A 99 -14.10 0.45 -1.40
CA SER A 99 -12.64 0.54 -1.21
C SER A 99 -12.04 1.65 -2.09
N LEU A 100 -12.51 1.80 -3.33
CA LEU A 100 -12.10 2.88 -4.23
C LEU A 100 -12.46 4.25 -3.67
N ALA A 101 -13.69 4.41 -3.17
CA ALA A 101 -14.15 5.66 -2.59
C ALA A 101 -13.31 6.04 -1.35
N PHE A 102 -13.07 5.06 -0.47
CA PHE A 102 -12.24 5.27 0.72
C PHE A 102 -10.79 5.60 0.36
N ALA A 103 -10.18 4.85 -0.56
CA ALA A 103 -8.81 5.10 -1.02
C ALA A 103 -8.69 6.48 -1.69
N GLY A 104 -9.69 6.90 -2.48
CA GLY A 104 -9.70 8.23 -3.10
C GLY A 104 -9.77 9.38 -2.09
N VAL A 105 -10.56 9.24 -1.03
CA VAL A 105 -10.61 10.24 0.06
C VAL A 105 -9.28 10.31 0.80
N LEU A 106 -8.66 9.16 1.09
CA LEU A 106 -7.35 9.11 1.72
C LEU A 106 -6.26 9.75 0.84
N GLU A 107 -6.27 9.48 -0.46
CA GLU A 107 -5.32 10.04 -1.42
C GLU A 107 -5.41 11.58 -1.45
N TYR A 108 -6.62 12.12 -1.51
CA TYR A 108 -6.85 13.56 -1.46
C TYR A 108 -6.27 14.19 -0.18
N HIS A 109 -6.52 13.58 0.97
CA HIS A 109 -6.00 14.09 2.24
C HIS A 109 -4.48 13.97 2.35
N LEU A 110 -3.89 12.89 1.85
CA LEU A 110 -2.43 12.71 1.82
C LEU A 110 -1.75 13.74 0.93
N LEU A 111 -2.25 13.97 -0.28
CA LEU A 111 -1.72 15.00 -1.19
C LEU A 111 -1.82 16.40 -0.56
N THR A 112 -2.96 16.72 0.04
CA THR A 112 -3.15 17.99 0.75
C THR A 112 -2.20 18.11 1.94
N ALA A 113 -1.93 17.02 2.67
CA ALA A 113 -0.98 17.02 3.77
C ALA A 113 0.46 17.27 3.28
N VAL A 114 0.88 16.61 2.20
CA VAL A 114 2.20 16.82 1.57
C VAL A 114 2.37 18.28 1.14
N GLU A 115 1.37 18.85 0.46
CA GLU A 115 1.41 20.24 0.01
C GLU A 115 1.52 21.23 1.19
N ARG A 116 0.75 21.00 2.26
CA ARG A 116 0.82 21.82 3.48
C ARG A 116 2.18 21.73 4.15
N THR A 117 2.74 20.53 4.25
CA THR A 117 4.05 20.29 4.86
C THR A 117 5.18 20.91 4.03
N PHE A 118 5.08 20.81 2.70
CA PHE A 118 6.03 21.40 1.76
C PHE A 118 5.99 22.93 1.80
N SER A 119 4.80 23.53 1.68
CA SER A 119 4.62 25.00 1.70
C SER A 119 5.01 25.65 3.03
N ARG A 120 4.83 24.94 4.15
CA ARG A 120 5.20 25.42 5.49
C ARG A 120 6.65 25.11 5.87
N GLY A 121 7.39 24.37 5.04
CA GLY A 121 8.76 23.95 5.34
C GLY A 121 8.87 23.17 6.65
N VAL A 122 7.85 22.38 7.00
CA VAL A 122 7.82 21.68 8.30
C VAL A 122 8.92 20.62 8.32
N VAL A 123 9.86 20.81 9.24
CA VAL A 123 10.91 19.84 9.57
C VAL A 123 10.47 19.00 10.76
N SER A 124 11.01 17.79 10.86
CA SER A 124 10.72 16.92 12.00
C SER A 124 11.23 17.54 13.29
N VAL A 125 10.54 17.25 14.40
CA VAL A 125 10.91 17.70 15.76
C VAL A 125 12.17 16.99 16.26
N SER A 126 12.62 15.97 15.53
CA SER A 126 13.79 15.16 15.83
C SER A 126 15.10 15.88 15.53
N ILE A 127 16.19 15.34 16.09
CA ILE A 127 17.55 15.90 16.08
C ILE A 127 18.06 16.20 14.66
N THR A 128 17.56 15.50 13.64
CA THR A 128 18.06 15.60 12.27
C THR A 128 17.36 16.70 11.45
N ASN A 129 16.28 17.33 11.94
CA ASN A 129 15.47 18.31 11.19
C ASN A 129 15.15 17.83 9.76
N LEU A 130 14.78 16.55 9.61
CA LEU A 130 14.51 16.01 8.27
C LEU A 130 13.23 16.66 7.71
N PRO A 131 13.21 17.00 6.40
CA PRO A 131 11.99 17.49 5.78
C PRO A 131 10.91 16.40 5.78
N VAL A 132 9.82 16.63 6.51
CA VAL A 132 8.74 15.64 6.72
C VAL A 132 7.97 15.35 5.42
N TRP A 133 8.09 16.22 4.42
CA TRP A 133 7.42 16.04 3.14
C TRP A 133 7.92 14.80 2.37
N ILE A 134 9.17 14.37 2.56
CA ILE A 134 9.74 13.21 1.86
C ILE A 134 8.98 11.92 2.21
N PRO A 135 8.91 11.49 3.49
CA PRO A 135 8.14 10.31 3.87
C PRO A 135 6.65 10.50 3.65
N GLN A 136 6.13 11.72 3.76
CA GLN A 136 4.74 11.99 3.45
C GLN A 136 4.41 11.82 1.96
N ALA A 137 5.33 12.13 1.04
CA ALA A 137 5.13 11.97 -0.39
C ALA A 137 5.18 10.50 -0.84
N VAL A 138 5.83 9.63 -0.08
CA VAL A 138 5.88 8.19 -0.36
C VAL A 138 4.51 7.53 -0.15
N MET A 139 3.72 8.02 0.81
CA MET A 139 2.38 7.50 1.12
C MET A 139 1.37 7.62 -0.06
N PRO A 140 1.14 8.80 -0.67
CA PRO A 140 0.24 8.93 -1.81
C PRO A 140 0.75 8.15 -3.04
N ILE A 141 2.07 7.98 -3.21
CA ILE A 141 2.58 7.13 -4.31
C ILE A 141 2.12 5.68 -4.13
N GLY A 142 2.27 5.10 -2.93
CA GLY A 142 1.83 3.73 -2.67
C GLY A 142 0.30 3.58 -2.75
N LEU A 143 -0.44 4.58 -2.25
CA LEU A 143 -1.89 4.60 -2.29
C LEU A 143 -2.45 4.79 -3.71
N PHE A 144 -1.79 5.57 -4.55
CA PHE A 144 -2.11 5.67 -5.97
C PHE A 144 -1.98 4.33 -6.69
N VAL A 145 -0.91 3.55 -6.39
CA VAL A 145 -0.77 2.19 -6.92
C VAL A 145 -1.90 1.29 -6.44
N LEU A 146 -2.32 1.39 -5.16
CA LEU A 146 -3.49 0.68 -4.65
C LEU A 146 -4.77 1.03 -5.43
N ILE A 147 -5.01 2.32 -5.72
CA ILE A 147 -6.16 2.77 -6.52
C ILE A 147 -6.14 2.12 -7.91
N LEU A 148 -4.98 2.05 -8.58
CA LEU A 148 -4.85 1.36 -9.87
C LEU A 148 -5.21 -0.14 -9.76
N VAL A 149 -4.79 -0.81 -8.68
CA VAL A 149 -5.17 -2.21 -8.43
C VAL A 149 -6.69 -2.34 -8.22
N ILE A 150 -7.31 -1.45 -7.45
CA ILE A 150 -8.77 -1.47 -7.23
C ILE A 150 -9.52 -1.31 -8.55
N LEU A 151 -9.08 -0.39 -9.42
CA LEU A 151 -9.69 -0.19 -10.74
C LEU A 151 -9.61 -1.44 -11.63
N VAL A 152 -8.50 -2.18 -11.54
CA VAL A 152 -8.36 -3.47 -12.24
C VAL A 152 -9.32 -4.52 -11.69
N GLU A 153 -9.44 -4.63 -10.37
CA GLU A 153 -10.36 -5.60 -9.72
C GLU A 153 -11.82 -5.27 -10.05
N ILE A 154 -12.22 -3.99 -10.00
CA ILE A 154 -13.56 -3.55 -10.45
C ILE A 154 -13.83 -4.00 -11.88
N ALA A 155 -12.88 -3.77 -12.78
CA ALA A 155 -13.03 -4.16 -14.18
C ALA A 155 -13.06 -5.69 -14.37
N ARG A 156 -12.40 -6.46 -13.51
CA ARG A 156 -12.46 -7.92 -13.49
C ARG A 156 -13.82 -8.41 -12.98
N SER A 157 -14.30 -7.86 -11.86
CA SER A 157 -15.61 -8.13 -11.28
C SER A 157 -16.75 -7.80 -12.26
N ALA A 158 -16.66 -6.66 -12.97
CA ALA A 158 -17.64 -6.28 -13.99
C ALA A 158 -17.69 -7.26 -15.17
N ARG A 159 -16.54 -7.79 -15.62
CA ARG A 159 -16.47 -8.80 -16.69
C ARG A 159 -17.05 -10.14 -16.26
N ALA A 160 -16.81 -10.54 -15.02
CA ALA A 160 -17.38 -11.75 -14.45
C ALA A 160 -18.92 -11.69 -14.41
N ILE A 161 -19.49 -10.53 -14.05
CA ILE A 161 -20.94 -10.30 -14.09
C ILE A 161 -21.49 -10.35 -15.52
N ALA A 162 -20.75 -9.80 -16.49
CA ALA A 162 -21.13 -9.81 -17.92
C ALA A 162 -21.07 -11.21 -18.57
N GLY A 163 -20.63 -12.25 -17.84
CA GLY A 163 -20.54 -13.61 -18.36
C GLY A 163 -19.40 -13.81 -19.38
N ILE A 164 -18.46 -12.86 -19.46
CA ILE A 164 -17.26 -13.01 -20.26
C ILE A 164 -16.33 -13.95 -19.48
N PRO A 165 -15.93 -15.10 -20.03
CA PRO A 165 -15.07 -16.04 -19.31
C PRO A 165 -13.80 -15.31 -18.84
N ALA A 166 -13.44 -15.54 -17.58
CA ALA A 166 -12.14 -15.15 -17.07
C ALA A 166 -11.11 -15.70 -18.05
N GLN A 167 -10.34 -14.80 -18.67
CA GLN A 167 -9.23 -15.23 -19.51
C GLN A 167 -8.21 -15.89 -18.59
N ASP A 168 -8.29 -17.21 -18.48
CA ASP A 168 -7.23 -18.05 -17.97
C ASP A 168 -5.91 -17.73 -18.68
N GLY A 169 -4.82 -17.81 -17.91
CA GLY A 169 -3.44 -17.73 -18.39
C GLY A 169 -2.63 -16.69 -17.60
N ASN A 170 -1.65 -17.05 -16.78
CA ASN A 170 -0.89 -18.29 -16.60
C ASN A 170 -0.62 -18.56 -15.12
#